data_AF-A0A0J9HLT4-F1
#
_entry.id   AF-A0A0J9HLT4-F1
#
_cell.length_a   1.000
_cell.length_b   1.000
_cell.length_c   1.000
_cell.angle_alpha   90.00
_cell.angle_beta   90.00
_cell.angle_gamma   90.00
#
_symmetry.space_group_name_H-M   'P 1'
#
loop_
_entity.id
_entity.type
_entity.pdbx_description
1 polymer ?
#
loop_
_entity_poly.entity_id
_entity_poly.type
_entity_poly.pdbx_seq_one_letter_code
_entity_poly.pdbx_strand_id
1 'polypeptide(L)'
;MQHPKKQERLFKALSRQGLTVSYSNNVYSIRLSNAPDATVAEVLLPESLPIEGKAFKQLANLANVRHPVQGHVTNACATPDFHPGDSDVAIGSVIKTEGMLIPAAIGSDINCGMRLHVVDLSVEDFTRKRDRFIELMKGDYFEGTRDVTMTAKTAQALFCHGILGWLEQMSQKPLGSVAQSNFEQLWSETEQVYHLGSLPGSLRWAPPDLIPEVGWVRDGDLATIGGGNHFVEIQRVDAILDRATAYTWGVREGQLAFMIHSGSRTVGKYIGRLWREKAQQAWPTGLAYPTGRLFPLSCSTPELVASYLQAEATAANYGFVNRLLLAELLRLRLREVYGDLEARLICDLPHNLTFPDDDGWIIRKGASPAEWGQPVVIPGSMGTPSYLMRGLGNGRFLASA
;
A
#
# COMPACT_ATOMS: atom_id res chain seq x y z
N MET A 1 17.82 34.42 -0.84
CA MET A 1 18.07 34.80 0.57
C MET A 1 16.84 35.44 1.24
N GLN A 2 15.70 34.75 1.31
CA GLN A 2 14.47 35.25 2.01
C GLN A 2 14.00 34.32 3.17
N HIS A 3 14.87 33.46 3.71
CA HIS A 3 14.43 32.23 4.41
C HIS A 3 14.37 32.23 5.96
N PRO A 4 15.26 32.89 6.74
CA PRO A 4 15.34 32.66 8.20
C PRO A 4 14.05 32.99 8.97
N LYS A 5 13.43 34.13 8.65
CA LYS A 5 12.24 34.63 9.39
C LYS A 5 10.98 33.78 9.17
N LYS A 6 10.86 33.11 8.02
CA LYS A 6 9.69 32.25 7.72
C LYS A 6 9.79 30.96 8.54
N GLN A 7 10.97 30.36 8.57
CA GLN A 7 11.25 29.15 9.34
C GLN A 7 11.12 29.36 10.85
N GLU A 8 11.64 30.46 11.39
CA GLU A 8 11.46 30.82 12.80
C GLU A 8 9.98 30.98 13.19
N ARG A 9 9.18 31.63 12.34
CA ARG A 9 7.73 31.78 12.56
C ARG A 9 7.02 30.43 12.57
N LEU A 10 7.39 29.53 11.65
CA LEU A 10 6.87 28.17 11.59
C LEU A 10 7.22 27.39 12.86
N PHE A 11 8.49 27.39 13.28
CA PHE A 11 8.93 26.68 14.48
C PHE A 11 8.25 27.22 15.73
N LYS A 12 8.05 28.54 15.83
CA LYS A 12 7.27 29.15 16.90
C LYS A 12 5.80 28.70 16.88
N ALA A 13 5.20 28.54 15.71
CA ALA A 13 3.83 28.03 15.59
C ALA A 13 3.72 26.56 15.99
N LEU A 14 4.68 25.71 15.58
CA LEU A 14 4.75 24.29 15.95
C LEU A 14 5.04 24.10 17.45
N SER A 15 5.90 24.94 18.03
CA SER A 15 6.16 24.96 19.48
C SER A 15 4.90 25.26 20.30
N ARG A 16 4.03 26.17 19.83
CA ARG A 16 2.71 26.40 20.45
C ARG A 16 1.77 25.18 20.36
N GLN A 17 2.03 24.25 19.45
CA GLN A 17 1.34 22.96 19.34
C GLN A 17 2.04 21.84 20.17
N GLY A 18 3.05 22.20 20.97
CA GLY A 18 3.81 21.29 21.81
C GLY A 18 4.81 20.43 21.05
N LEU A 19 5.41 20.97 19.98
CA LEU A 19 6.44 20.31 19.19
C LEU A 19 7.79 21.02 19.31
N THR A 20 8.84 20.24 19.53
CA THR A 20 10.23 20.66 19.35
C THR A 20 10.65 20.24 17.94
N VAL A 21 11.13 21.20 17.14
CA VAL A 21 11.46 20.99 15.72
C VAL A 21 12.83 21.58 15.41
N SER A 22 13.65 20.82 14.70
CA SER A 22 14.89 21.30 14.06
C SER A 22 14.90 20.89 12.59
N TYR A 23 15.77 21.51 11.79
CA TYR A 23 15.89 21.24 10.36
C TYR A 23 17.35 21.29 9.93
N SER A 24 17.78 20.24 9.22
CA SER A 24 19.13 20.17 8.62
C SER A 24 19.14 19.18 7.45
N ASN A 25 19.90 19.47 6.39
CA ASN A 25 20.09 18.57 5.24
C ASN A 25 18.77 18.04 4.63
N ASN A 26 17.78 18.91 4.44
CA ASN A 26 16.43 18.55 3.95
C ASN A 26 15.62 17.62 4.86
N VAL A 27 15.99 17.49 6.14
CA VAL A 27 15.28 16.67 7.10
C VAL A 27 14.80 17.50 8.27
N TYR A 28 13.49 17.43 8.56
CA TYR A 28 12.92 17.93 9.80
C TYR A 28 13.02 16.85 10.86
N SER A 29 13.54 17.20 12.03
CA SER A 29 13.52 16.35 13.22
C SER A 29 12.47 16.90 14.18
N ILE A 30 11.49 16.08 14.53
CA ILE A 30 10.32 16.48 15.32
C ILE A 30 10.16 15.59 16.56
N ARG A 31 9.78 16.21 17.69
CA ARG A 31 9.50 15.52 18.95
C ARG A 31 8.42 16.27 19.73
N LEU A 32 7.67 15.57 20.58
CA LEU A 32 6.78 16.19 21.56
C LEU A 32 7.58 16.91 22.65
N SER A 33 7.25 18.18 22.92
CA SER A 33 7.99 18.99 23.90
C SER A 33 7.85 18.48 25.34
N ASN A 34 6.74 17.78 25.65
CA ASN A 34 6.48 17.18 26.97
C ASN A 34 6.97 15.72 27.10
N ALA A 35 7.63 15.17 26.07
CA ALA A 35 8.17 13.81 26.09
C ALA A 35 9.61 13.83 25.52
N PRO A 36 10.59 14.35 26.28
CA PRO A 36 11.96 14.50 25.79
C PRO A 36 12.64 13.16 25.48
N ASP A 37 12.20 12.07 26.12
CA ASP A 37 12.72 10.70 25.90
C ASP A 37 12.02 9.96 24.77
N ALA A 38 11.08 10.61 24.07
CA ALA A 38 10.41 10.03 22.91
C ALA A 38 11.38 9.93 21.72
N THR A 39 11.13 8.95 20.86
CA THR A 39 11.85 8.80 19.59
C THR A 39 11.72 10.07 18.75
N VAL A 40 12.83 10.54 18.18
CA VAL A 40 12.79 11.67 17.23
C VAL A 40 12.18 11.15 15.94
N ALA A 41 11.14 11.81 15.46
CA ALA A 41 10.59 11.53 14.14
C ALA A 41 11.32 12.37 13.07
N GLU A 42 11.62 11.77 11.93
CA GLU A 42 12.36 12.43 10.84
C GLU A 42 11.54 12.52 9.55
N VAL A 43 11.39 13.72 8.97
CA VAL A 43 10.64 13.91 7.73
C VAL A 43 11.58 14.40 6.64
N LEU A 44 11.71 13.64 5.55
CA LEU A 44 12.46 14.06 4.37
C LEU A 44 11.61 15.05 3.56
N LEU A 45 11.87 16.35 3.75
CA LEU A 45 11.09 17.40 3.10
C LEU A 45 11.96 18.64 2.82
N PRO A 46 12.17 19.02 1.55
CA PRO A 46 12.80 20.28 1.20
C PRO A 46 12.10 21.50 1.82
N GLU A 47 12.85 22.52 2.21
CA GLU A 47 12.33 23.74 2.86
C GLU A 47 11.32 24.48 1.97
N SER A 48 11.42 24.31 0.65
CA SER A 48 10.52 24.90 -0.33
C SER A 48 9.11 24.32 -0.30
N LEU A 49 8.93 23.11 0.23
CA LEU A 49 7.63 22.44 0.27
C LEU A 49 6.81 22.84 1.51
N PRO A 50 5.48 22.90 1.40
CA PRO A 50 4.62 23.27 2.51
C PRO A 50 4.66 22.20 3.61
N ILE A 51 4.50 22.67 4.86
CA ILE A 51 4.39 21.79 6.04
C ILE A 51 2.98 21.89 6.61
N GLU A 52 2.42 20.73 6.94
CA GLU A 52 1.18 20.62 7.69
C GLU A 52 1.46 20.26 9.14
N GLY A 53 1.25 21.23 10.06
CA GLY A 53 1.53 21.04 11.49
C GLY A 53 0.74 19.88 12.12
N LYS A 54 -0.47 19.60 11.62
CA LYS A 54 -1.27 18.44 12.04
C LYS A 54 -0.55 17.12 11.74
N ALA A 55 0.06 17.00 10.56
CA ALA A 55 0.78 15.81 10.16
C ALA A 55 2.02 15.63 11.06
N PHE A 56 2.82 16.68 11.28
CA PHE A 56 3.95 16.64 12.23
C PHE A 56 3.51 16.19 13.63
N LYS A 57 2.36 16.70 14.12
CA LYS A 57 1.83 16.30 15.41
C LYS A 57 1.44 14.81 15.44
N GLN A 58 0.81 14.30 14.39
CA GLN A 58 0.45 12.89 14.27
C GLN A 58 1.70 11.99 14.28
N LEU A 59 2.74 12.32 13.51
CA LEU A 59 3.98 11.55 13.48
C LEU A 59 4.74 11.61 14.82
N ALA A 60 4.80 12.78 15.47
CA ALA A 60 5.40 12.90 16.80
C ALA A 60 4.63 12.12 17.88
N ASN A 61 3.28 12.10 17.80
CA ASN A 61 2.46 11.26 18.67
C ASN A 61 2.71 9.78 18.42
N LEU A 62 2.77 9.36 17.15
CA LEU A 62 3.07 7.99 16.75
C LEU A 62 4.44 7.55 17.27
N ALA A 63 5.47 8.38 17.10
CA ALA A 63 6.83 8.14 17.60
C ALA A 63 6.92 8.00 19.12
N ASN A 64 5.92 8.51 19.86
CA ASN A 64 5.84 8.43 21.31
C ASN A 64 4.95 7.27 21.81
N VAL A 65 4.38 6.45 20.92
CA VAL A 65 3.59 5.30 21.34
C VAL A 65 4.47 4.30 22.10
N ARG A 66 3.96 3.86 23.25
CA ARG A 66 4.56 2.83 24.11
C ARG A 66 3.45 1.92 24.60
N HIS A 67 3.75 0.64 24.74
CA HIS A 67 2.87 -0.28 25.44
C HIS A 67 3.25 -0.32 26.94
N PRO A 68 2.28 -0.31 27.87
CA PRO A 68 2.53 -0.20 29.31
C PRO A 68 3.28 -1.40 29.93
N VAL A 69 3.21 -2.56 29.29
CA VAL A 69 3.95 -3.76 29.71
C VAL A 69 5.36 -3.78 29.12
N GLN A 70 5.46 -3.83 27.79
CA GLN A 70 6.72 -3.84 27.06
C GLN A 70 6.48 -3.35 25.63
N GLY A 71 7.43 -2.57 25.13
CA GLY A 71 7.52 -2.22 23.72
C GLY A 71 7.32 -0.73 23.45
N HIS A 72 7.99 -0.26 22.40
CA HIS A 72 8.02 1.14 22.02
C HIS A 72 8.42 1.32 20.55
N VAL A 73 8.14 2.50 20.01
CA VAL A 73 8.65 2.91 18.69
C VAL A 73 10.12 3.27 18.82
N THR A 74 10.99 2.64 18.03
CA THR A 74 12.45 2.88 18.05
C THR A 74 12.90 3.80 16.92
N ASN A 75 12.19 3.80 15.79
CA ASN A 75 12.39 4.75 14.70
C ASN A 75 11.05 5.24 14.18
N ALA A 76 10.99 6.51 13.81
CA ALA A 76 9.84 7.09 13.13
C ALA A 76 10.33 8.05 12.05
N CYS A 77 9.82 7.89 10.85
CA CYS A 77 10.14 8.77 9.74
C CYS A 77 8.97 8.92 8.78
N ALA A 78 9.11 9.83 7.82
CA ALA A 78 8.12 10.00 6.77
C ALA A 78 8.71 10.37 5.42
N THR A 79 8.01 9.90 4.38
CA THR A 79 8.25 10.17 2.96
C THR A 79 7.82 11.60 2.57
N PRO A 80 8.25 12.13 1.42
CA PRO A 80 7.97 13.53 1.06
C PRO A 80 6.50 13.87 0.76
N ASP A 81 5.65 12.88 0.47
CA ASP A 81 4.21 13.03 0.25
C ASP A 81 3.39 13.08 1.54
N PHE A 82 4.07 13.27 2.68
CA PHE A 82 3.52 13.24 4.01
C PHE A 82 2.44 14.30 4.28
N HIS A 83 1.26 13.84 4.73
CA HIS A 83 0.10 14.70 5.00
C HIS A 83 -0.81 14.12 6.09
N PRO A 84 -1.72 14.91 6.68
CA PRO A 84 -2.57 14.44 7.77
C PRO A 84 -3.45 13.27 7.36
N GLY A 85 -3.50 12.23 8.19
CA GLY A 85 -4.43 11.12 8.01
C GLY A 85 -5.63 11.22 8.95
N ASP A 86 -6.73 10.55 8.59
CA ASP A 86 -7.98 10.59 9.36
C ASP A 86 -7.96 9.74 10.64
N SER A 87 -7.00 8.82 10.76
CA SER A 87 -6.89 7.86 11.87
C SER A 87 -5.79 8.20 12.87
N ASP A 88 -5.51 9.49 13.08
CA ASP A 88 -4.41 10.00 13.93
C ASP A 88 -2.99 9.53 13.57
N VAL A 89 -2.84 8.97 12.37
CA VAL A 89 -1.57 8.56 11.77
C VAL A 89 -1.48 9.22 10.42
N ALA A 90 -0.47 10.06 10.24
CA ALA A 90 -0.23 10.76 8.98
C ALA A 90 0.10 9.76 7.86
N ILE A 91 -0.34 10.06 6.64
CA ILE A 91 0.02 9.30 5.45
C ILE A 91 1.48 9.65 5.11
N GLY A 92 2.24 8.69 4.60
CA GLY A 92 3.69 8.76 4.43
C GLY A 92 4.48 8.34 5.67
N SER A 93 3.82 7.93 6.76
CA SER A 93 4.52 7.54 8.00
C SER A 93 5.11 6.14 7.90
N VAL A 94 6.34 6.00 8.40
CA VAL A 94 7.04 4.73 8.57
C VAL A 94 7.58 4.66 10.00
N ILE A 95 7.35 3.54 10.69
CA ILE A 95 7.89 3.32 12.03
C ILE A 95 8.54 1.95 12.15
N LYS A 96 9.57 1.86 13.00
CA LYS A 96 10.07 0.61 13.55
C LYS A 96 9.61 0.50 15.00
N THR A 97 9.07 -0.65 15.38
CA THR A 97 8.67 -0.96 16.76
C THR A 97 9.41 -2.17 17.29
N GLU A 98 9.73 -2.15 18.58
CA GLU A 98 10.28 -3.30 19.30
C GLU A 98 9.33 -3.71 20.42
N GLY A 99 9.15 -5.02 20.62
CA GLY A 99 8.31 -5.58 21.69
C GLY A 99 6.81 -5.29 21.59
N MET A 100 6.35 -4.62 20.52
CA MET A 100 4.94 -4.34 20.27
C MET A 100 4.65 -4.14 18.77
N LEU A 101 3.37 -4.19 18.40
CA LEU A 101 2.85 -3.83 17.07
C LEU A 101 1.68 -2.85 17.22
N ILE A 102 1.47 -1.93 16.28
CA ILE A 102 0.35 -0.96 16.34
C ILE A 102 -0.64 -1.20 15.19
N PRO A 103 -1.75 -1.95 15.39
CA PRO A 103 -2.70 -2.28 14.32
C PRO A 103 -3.27 -1.08 13.56
N ALA A 104 -3.52 0.03 14.26
CA ALA A 104 -4.08 1.23 13.65
C ALA A 104 -3.06 2.02 12.82
N ALA A 105 -1.76 1.71 12.93
CA ALA A 105 -0.70 2.45 12.26
C ALA A 105 -0.66 2.24 10.75
N ILE A 106 -1.12 1.09 10.22
CA ILE A 106 -1.23 0.85 8.76
C ILE A 106 -2.44 1.53 8.11
N GLY A 107 -3.45 1.93 8.89
CA GLY A 107 -4.74 2.41 8.36
C GLY A 107 -5.72 1.29 7.97
N SER A 108 -6.88 1.69 7.43
CA SER A 108 -7.96 0.73 7.09
C SER A 108 -7.87 0.15 5.69
N ASP A 109 -7.03 0.72 4.81
CA ASP A 109 -6.83 0.20 3.46
C ASP A 109 -5.57 -0.67 3.43
N ILE A 110 -5.67 -1.83 4.08
CA ILE A 110 -4.58 -2.79 4.23
C ILE A 110 -4.12 -3.23 2.84
N ASN A 111 -2.81 -3.23 2.60
CA ASN A 111 -2.24 -3.47 1.27
C ASN A 111 -2.91 -2.63 0.17
N CYS A 112 -3.29 -1.38 0.45
CA CYS A 112 -3.31 -0.42 -0.66
C CYS A 112 -1.90 -0.31 -1.22
N GLY A 113 -1.80 -0.11 -2.53
CA GLY A 113 -0.53 -0.21 -3.23
C GLY A 113 -0.67 0.05 -4.73
N MET A 114 0.46 -0.07 -5.40
CA MET A 114 0.60 0.29 -6.81
C MET A 114 1.04 -0.94 -7.61
N ARG A 115 0.43 -1.12 -8.78
CA ARG A 115 0.84 -2.10 -9.78
C ARG A 115 1.07 -1.38 -11.10
N LEU A 116 2.23 -1.59 -11.73
CA LEU A 116 2.62 -0.92 -12.96
C LEU A 116 2.94 -1.95 -14.05
N HIS A 117 2.32 -1.80 -15.21
CA HIS A 117 2.65 -2.56 -16.41
C HIS A 117 3.15 -1.63 -17.51
N VAL A 118 4.05 -2.14 -18.35
CA VAL A 118 4.37 -1.53 -19.64
C VAL A 118 3.77 -2.36 -20.77
N VAL A 119 3.36 -1.68 -21.83
CA VAL A 119 2.60 -2.27 -22.94
C VAL A 119 3.39 -2.11 -24.23
N ASP A 120 3.50 -3.18 -25.01
CA ASP A 120 4.06 -3.12 -26.37
C ASP A 120 2.98 -2.68 -27.37
N LEU A 121 2.53 -1.44 -27.21
CA LEU A 121 1.55 -0.77 -28.08
C LEU A 121 1.96 0.69 -28.24
N SER A 122 1.94 1.18 -29.48
CA SER A 122 2.26 2.58 -29.74
C SER A 122 1.15 3.51 -29.24
N VAL A 123 1.51 4.72 -28.81
CA VAL A 123 0.53 5.74 -28.39
C VAL A 123 -0.42 6.08 -29.53
N GLU A 124 0.08 6.08 -30.77
CA GLU A 124 -0.72 6.34 -31.97
C GLU A 124 -1.78 5.25 -32.16
N ASP A 125 -1.39 3.98 -32.14
CA ASP A 125 -2.30 2.85 -32.33
C ASP A 125 -3.34 2.76 -31.21
N PHE A 126 -2.93 3.00 -29.96
CA PHE A 126 -3.86 3.11 -28.83
C PHE A 126 -4.88 4.22 -29.07
N THR A 127 -4.42 5.40 -29.51
CA THR A 127 -5.32 6.55 -29.71
C THR A 127 -6.38 6.27 -30.79
N ARG A 128 -6.06 5.48 -31.83
CA ARG A 128 -7.00 5.13 -32.92
C ARG A 128 -8.24 4.36 -32.46
N LYS A 129 -8.16 3.57 -31.38
CA LYS A 129 -9.30 2.79 -30.84
C LYS A 129 -9.56 3.04 -29.35
N ARG A 130 -8.99 4.11 -28.81
CA ARG A 130 -9.08 4.48 -27.38
C ARG A 130 -10.51 4.50 -26.88
N ASP A 131 -11.42 5.13 -27.61
CA ASP A 131 -12.78 5.34 -27.12
C ASP A 131 -13.53 4.01 -26.94
N ARG A 132 -13.32 3.04 -27.84
CA ARG A 132 -13.85 1.68 -27.70
C ARG A 132 -13.24 0.95 -26.49
N PHE A 133 -11.93 1.07 -26.30
CA PHE A 133 -11.27 0.48 -25.13
C PHE A 133 -11.79 1.09 -23.82
N ILE A 134 -11.93 2.41 -23.74
CA ILE A 134 -12.44 3.10 -22.54
C ILE A 134 -13.89 2.72 -22.25
N GLU A 135 -14.74 2.54 -23.27
CA GLU A 135 -16.11 2.04 -23.10
C GLU A 135 -16.13 0.65 -22.42
N LEU A 136 -15.32 -0.30 -22.91
CA LEU A 136 -15.20 -1.63 -22.32
C LEU A 136 -14.69 -1.57 -20.87
N MET A 137 -13.67 -0.75 -20.61
CA MET A 137 -13.14 -0.58 -19.25
C MET A 137 -14.13 0.05 -18.30
N LYS A 138 -14.96 1.00 -18.77
CA LYS A 138 -16.06 1.56 -17.95
C LYS A 138 -17.08 0.50 -17.59
N GLY A 139 -17.42 -0.36 -18.55
CA GLY A 139 -18.21 -1.56 -18.33
C GLY A 139 -17.69 -2.38 -17.14
N ASP A 140 -16.43 -2.80 -17.23
CA ASP A 140 -15.83 -3.72 -16.27
C ASP A 140 -15.68 -3.09 -14.88
N TYR A 141 -15.19 -1.84 -14.82
CA TYR A 141 -14.84 -1.19 -13.56
C TYR A 141 -16.02 -0.49 -12.86
N PHE A 142 -17.03 -0.02 -13.60
CA PHE A 142 -18.09 0.83 -13.03
C PHE A 142 -19.51 0.32 -13.30
N GLU A 143 -19.76 -0.30 -14.45
CA GLU A 143 -21.12 -0.70 -14.86
C GLU A 143 -21.43 -2.17 -14.59
N GLY A 144 -20.48 -2.91 -14.00
CA GLY A 144 -20.68 -4.27 -13.52
C GLY A 144 -20.67 -5.33 -14.62
N THR A 145 -20.06 -5.05 -15.79
CA THR A 145 -19.92 -6.05 -16.85
C THR A 145 -18.79 -7.05 -16.60
N ARG A 146 -17.93 -6.80 -15.60
CA ARG A 146 -16.85 -7.73 -15.22
C ARG A 146 -17.45 -9.03 -14.69
N ASP A 147 -16.86 -10.16 -15.10
CA ASP A 147 -17.17 -11.47 -14.53
C ASP A 147 -15.92 -12.03 -13.83
N VAL A 148 -15.85 -11.85 -12.52
CA VAL A 148 -14.79 -12.41 -11.66
C VAL A 148 -15.30 -13.60 -10.85
N THR A 149 -16.24 -14.37 -11.41
CA THR A 149 -16.77 -15.58 -10.78
C THR A 149 -15.65 -16.57 -10.48
N MET A 150 -15.67 -17.15 -9.29
CA MET A 150 -14.73 -18.20 -8.89
C MET A 150 -15.42 -19.27 -8.05
N THR A 151 -14.75 -20.39 -7.81
CA THR A 151 -15.27 -21.40 -6.87
C THR A 151 -15.07 -20.96 -5.42
N ALA A 152 -15.85 -21.50 -4.50
CA ALA A 152 -15.63 -21.39 -3.05
C ALA A 152 -14.16 -21.68 -2.66
N LYS A 153 -13.58 -22.76 -3.21
CA LYS A 153 -12.19 -23.15 -2.96
C LYS A 153 -11.19 -22.11 -3.45
N THR A 154 -11.43 -21.51 -4.62
CA THR A 154 -10.60 -20.42 -5.16
C THR A 154 -10.66 -19.17 -4.28
N ALA A 155 -11.85 -18.79 -3.80
CA ALA A 155 -12.01 -17.66 -2.89
C ALA A 155 -11.32 -17.90 -1.54
N GLN A 156 -11.45 -19.10 -0.98
CA GLN A 156 -10.74 -19.47 0.25
C GLN A 156 -9.21 -19.44 0.06
N ALA A 157 -8.70 -19.97 -1.06
CA ALA A 157 -7.28 -19.96 -1.37
C ALA A 157 -6.72 -18.55 -1.57
N LEU A 158 -7.52 -17.64 -2.14
CA LEU A 158 -7.19 -16.20 -2.20
C LEU A 158 -6.93 -15.65 -0.80
N PHE A 159 -7.82 -15.87 0.17
CA PHE A 159 -7.64 -15.31 1.52
C PHE A 159 -6.45 -15.93 2.27
N CYS A 160 -6.18 -17.21 2.07
CA CYS A 160 -5.10 -17.91 2.78
C CYS A 160 -3.72 -17.69 2.15
N HIS A 161 -3.63 -17.61 0.82
CA HIS A 161 -2.38 -17.71 0.08
C HIS A 161 -2.26 -16.69 -1.06
N GLY A 162 -3.10 -15.65 -1.09
CA GLY A 162 -2.99 -14.54 -2.03
C GLY A 162 -3.03 -14.97 -3.49
N ILE A 163 -2.17 -14.35 -4.31
CA ILE A 163 -2.07 -14.63 -5.75
C ILE A 163 -1.72 -16.09 -6.02
N LEU A 164 -0.79 -16.67 -5.26
CA LEU A 164 -0.33 -18.05 -5.50
C LEU A 164 -1.48 -19.07 -5.30
N GLY A 165 -2.22 -18.97 -4.19
CA GLY A 165 -3.37 -19.85 -3.96
C GLY A 165 -4.51 -19.60 -4.93
N TRP A 166 -4.76 -18.33 -5.27
CA TRP A 166 -5.76 -17.99 -6.27
C TRP A 166 -5.43 -18.59 -7.64
N LEU A 167 -4.18 -18.45 -8.10
CA LEU A 167 -3.71 -19.01 -9.38
C LEU A 167 -3.78 -20.54 -9.38
N GLU A 168 -3.30 -21.19 -8.32
CA GLU A 168 -3.31 -22.65 -8.21
C GLU A 168 -4.73 -23.22 -8.37
N GLN A 169 -5.73 -22.59 -7.74
CA GLN A 169 -7.12 -23.05 -7.83
C GLN A 169 -7.82 -22.58 -9.10
N MET A 170 -7.60 -21.33 -9.55
CA MET A 170 -8.28 -20.77 -10.73
C MET A 170 -7.79 -21.44 -12.02
N SER A 171 -6.51 -21.78 -12.14
CA SER A 171 -5.96 -22.48 -13.31
C SER A 171 -6.54 -23.90 -13.50
N GLN A 172 -6.92 -24.58 -12.41
CA GLN A 172 -7.54 -25.91 -12.47
C GLN A 172 -8.98 -25.86 -12.99
N LYS A 173 -9.70 -24.79 -12.69
CA LYS A 173 -11.07 -24.57 -13.16
C LYS A 173 -11.29 -23.09 -13.49
N PRO A 174 -10.82 -22.63 -14.67
CA PRO A 174 -10.93 -21.24 -15.06
C PRO A 174 -12.40 -20.85 -15.23
N LEU A 175 -12.79 -19.71 -14.66
CA LEU A 175 -14.16 -19.19 -14.68
C LEU A 175 -14.16 -17.68 -14.97
N GLY A 176 -15.31 -17.17 -15.40
CA GLY A 176 -15.51 -15.75 -15.70
C GLY A 176 -14.61 -15.21 -16.82
N SER A 177 -14.40 -13.90 -16.82
CA SER A 177 -13.57 -13.19 -17.80
C SER A 177 -12.12 -13.71 -17.81
N VAL A 178 -11.58 -14.03 -16.63
CA VAL A 178 -10.19 -14.52 -16.48
C VAL A 178 -9.98 -15.96 -16.96
N ALA A 179 -11.03 -16.66 -17.38
CA ALA A 179 -10.87 -17.94 -18.08
C ALA A 179 -10.09 -17.80 -19.40
N GLN A 180 -10.03 -16.59 -19.96
CA GLN A 180 -9.29 -16.25 -21.18
C GLN A 180 -7.85 -15.80 -20.90
N SER A 181 -7.45 -15.73 -19.63
CA SER A 181 -6.14 -15.26 -19.23
C SER A 181 -5.04 -16.27 -19.56
N ASN A 182 -3.84 -15.74 -19.80
CA ASN A 182 -2.64 -16.56 -19.88
C ASN A 182 -2.13 -16.83 -18.45
N PHE A 183 -2.50 -17.98 -17.87
CA PHE A 183 -2.10 -18.34 -16.50
C PHE A 183 -0.60 -18.57 -16.33
N GLU A 184 0.12 -18.98 -17.38
CA GLU A 184 1.59 -19.12 -17.35
C GLU A 184 2.25 -17.74 -17.21
N GLN A 185 1.76 -16.76 -17.98
CA GLN A 185 2.18 -15.36 -17.81
C GLN A 185 1.88 -14.87 -16.39
N LEU A 186 0.67 -15.09 -15.88
CA LEU A 186 0.31 -14.65 -14.53
C LEU A 186 1.18 -15.29 -13.45
N TRP A 187 1.56 -16.56 -13.62
CA TRP A 187 2.45 -17.26 -12.70
C TRP A 187 3.87 -16.68 -12.72
N SER A 188 4.45 -16.48 -13.90
CA SER A 188 5.79 -15.88 -14.04
C SER A 188 5.86 -14.45 -13.49
N GLU A 189 4.78 -13.67 -13.65
CA GLU A 189 4.70 -12.29 -13.15
C GLU A 189 4.68 -12.20 -11.61
N THR A 190 4.41 -13.29 -10.88
CA THR A 190 4.43 -13.26 -9.41
C THR A 190 5.78 -12.88 -8.84
N GLU A 191 6.88 -13.15 -9.56
CA GLU A 191 8.25 -12.75 -9.17
C GLU A 191 8.43 -11.23 -9.12
N GLN A 192 7.56 -10.45 -9.78
CA GLN A 192 7.58 -8.98 -9.73
C GLN A 192 6.57 -8.41 -8.71
N VAL A 193 5.82 -9.27 -8.02
CA VAL A 193 4.91 -8.87 -6.94
C VAL A 193 5.64 -8.99 -5.60
N TYR A 194 5.51 -7.99 -4.74
CA TYR A 194 6.10 -8.03 -3.41
C TYR A 194 5.65 -9.28 -2.63
N HIS A 195 6.60 -10.04 -2.10
CA HIS A 195 6.35 -11.36 -1.48
C HIS A 195 5.52 -12.31 -2.35
N LEU A 196 5.72 -12.30 -3.67
CA LEU A 196 4.97 -13.12 -4.63
C LEU A 196 3.44 -12.89 -4.58
N GLY A 197 3.01 -11.79 -3.95
CA GLY A 197 1.60 -11.49 -3.69
C GLY A 197 0.93 -12.49 -2.76
N SER A 198 1.69 -13.12 -1.86
CA SER A 198 1.21 -14.17 -0.96
C SER A 198 1.77 -14.01 0.45
N LEU A 199 0.86 -13.86 1.41
CA LEU A 199 1.16 -13.83 2.84
C LEU A 199 0.37 -14.93 3.55
N PRO A 200 0.83 -15.40 4.73
CA PRO A 200 0.17 -16.49 5.46
C PRO A 200 -1.13 -16.00 6.11
N GLY A 201 -2.21 -15.96 5.33
CA GLY A 201 -3.54 -15.55 5.77
C GLY A 201 -4.34 -16.67 6.44
N SER A 202 -5.58 -16.37 6.80
CA SER A 202 -6.54 -17.35 7.32
C SER A 202 -7.99 -16.95 7.08
N LEU A 203 -8.80 -17.97 6.74
CA LEU A 203 -10.25 -17.85 6.60
C LEU A 203 -10.94 -17.34 7.86
N ARG A 204 -10.35 -17.56 9.05
CA ARG A 204 -10.94 -17.10 10.33
C ARG A 204 -11.15 -15.59 10.39
N TRP A 205 -10.40 -14.83 9.58
CA TRP A 205 -10.46 -13.37 9.52
C TRP A 205 -11.11 -12.85 8.23
N ALA A 206 -11.45 -13.74 7.29
CA ALA A 206 -12.13 -13.34 6.07
C ALA A 206 -13.62 -13.04 6.36
N PRO A 207 -14.25 -12.12 5.61
CA PRO A 207 -15.69 -11.90 5.72
C PRO A 207 -16.46 -13.19 5.40
N PRO A 208 -17.35 -13.67 6.30
CA PRO A 208 -18.02 -14.96 6.13
C PRO A 208 -18.75 -15.13 4.80
N ASP A 209 -19.38 -14.06 4.30
CA ASP A 209 -20.15 -14.06 3.04
C ASP A 209 -19.27 -14.30 1.79
N LEU A 210 -17.94 -14.12 1.90
CA LEU A 210 -16.98 -14.31 0.81
C LEU A 210 -16.27 -15.67 0.86
N ILE A 211 -16.55 -16.50 1.87
CA ILE A 211 -15.92 -17.81 2.07
C ILE A 211 -16.96 -18.94 2.27
N PRO A 212 -17.95 -19.11 1.37
CA PRO A 212 -18.86 -20.25 1.46
C PRO A 212 -18.07 -21.56 1.36
N GLU A 213 -18.61 -22.65 1.92
CA GLU A 213 -17.97 -23.97 1.89
C GLU A 213 -17.92 -24.55 0.46
N VAL A 214 -18.99 -24.34 -0.31
CA VAL A 214 -19.17 -24.88 -1.66
C VAL A 214 -19.85 -23.86 -2.58
N GLY A 215 -19.85 -24.14 -3.89
CA GLY A 215 -20.53 -23.32 -4.88
C GLY A 215 -19.63 -22.25 -5.50
N TRP A 216 -20.26 -21.18 -5.99
CA TRP A 216 -19.59 -20.09 -6.69
C TRP A 216 -19.63 -18.81 -5.84
N VAL A 217 -18.55 -18.05 -5.91
CA VAL A 217 -18.42 -16.74 -5.27
C VAL A 217 -18.39 -15.68 -6.38
N ARG A 218 -19.22 -14.65 -6.19
CA ARG A 218 -19.24 -13.43 -7.00
C ARG A 218 -19.13 -12.25 -6.06
N ASP A 219 -17.90 -11.88 -5.77
CA ASP A 219 -17.61 -10.74 -4.90
C ASP A 219 -17.81 -9.43 -5.67
N GLY A 220 -18.70 -8.58 -5.15
CA GLY A 220 -19.01 -7.27 -5.72
C GLY A 220 -17.88 -6.25 -5.56
N ASP A 221 -16.96 -6.43 -4.61
CA ASP A 221 -15.84 -5.51 -4.38
C ASP A 221 -14.54 -5.94 -5.07
N LEU A 222 -14.44 -7.21 -5.47
CA LEU A 222 -13.23 -7.73 -6.11
C LEU A 222 -13.12 -7.23 -7.56
N ALA A 223 -11.87 -6.94 -7.96
CA ALA A 223 -11.53 -6.30 -9.22
C ALA A 223 -12.24 -4.94 -9.40
N THR A 224 -12.31 -4.16 -8.32
CA THR A 224 -12.80 -2.77 -8.33
C THR A 224 -11.72 -1.80 -7.92
N ILE A 225 -11.74 -0.60 -8.52
CA ILE A 225 -10.80 0.47 -8.20
C ILE A 225 -11.03 0.97 -6.77
N GLY A 226 -12.28 1.34 -6.50
CA GLY A 226 -12.69 2.00 -5.27
C GLY A 226 -12.77 3.51 -5.36
N GLY A 227 -13.13 4.13 -4.23
CA GLY A 227 -13.18 5.58 -4.08
C GLY A 227 -11.94 6.13 -3.36
N GLY A 228 -11.92 7.44 -3.15
CA GLY A 228 -10.78 8.13 -2.53
C GLY A 228 -9.70 8.44 -3.55
N ASN A 229 -8.44 8.13 -3.22
CA ASN A 229 -7.28 8.35 -4.08
C ASN A 229 -6.93 7.16 -4.99
N HIS A 230 -7.80 6.14 -5.07
CA HIS A 230 -7.62 4.98 -5.93
C HIS A 230 -7.96 5.33 -7.39
N PHE A 231 -7.15 4.82 -8.33
CA PHE A 231 -7.33 5.07 -9.75
C PHE A 231 -6.72 3.94 -10.60
N VAL A 232 -7.12 3.91 -11.87
CA VAL A 232 -6.40 3.21 -12.93
C VAL A 232 -6.09 4.23 -14.01
N GLU A 233 -4.83 4.33 -14.41
CA GLU A 233 -4.38 5.30 -15.41
C GLU A 233 -3.62 4.61 -16.53
N ILE A 234 -3.95 4.98 -17.78
CA ILE A 234 -3.10 4.71 -18.93
C ILE A 234 -2.16 5.90 -19.08
N GLN A 235 -0.87 5.62 -19.17
CA GLN A 235 0.20 6.61 -19.12
C GLN A 235 1.17 6.40 -20.31
N ARG A 236 1.99 7.42 -20.57
CA ARG A 236 3.11 7.36 -21.52
C ARG A 236 4.39 7.63 -20.75
N VAL A 237 5.42 6.82 -20.95
CA VAL A 237 6.76 7.09 -20.42
C VAL A 237 7.31 8.33 -21.13
N ASP A 238 7.39 9.45 -20.42
CA ASP A 238 7.80 10.72 -21.02
C ASP A 238 9.33 10.86 -21.16
N ALA A 239 10.08 10.46 -20.12
CA ALA A 239 11.53 10.58 -20.07
C ALA A 239 12.17 9.43 -19.28
N ILE A 240 13.39 9.04 -19.66
CA ILE A 240 14.22 8.08 -18.93
C ILE A 240 15.47 8.78 -18.38
N LEU A 241 15.62 8.76 -17.06
CA LEU A 241 16.78 9.36 -16.37
C LEU A 241 17.90 8.37 -16.09
N ASP A 242 17.56 7.11 -15.77
CA ASP A 242 18.52 6.01 -15.63
C ASP A 242 18.29 4.97 -16.75
N ARG A 243 19.05 5.12 -17.83
CA ARG A 243 18.93 4.26 -19.02
C ARG A 243 19.28 2.80 -18.75
N ALA A 244 20.25 2.53 -17.87
CA ALA A 244 20.68 1.17 -17.58
C ALA A 244 19.57 0.42 -16.82
N THR A 245 18.99 1.04 -15.80
CA THR A 245 17.87 0.45 -15.06
C THR A 245 16.64 0.29 -15.96
N ALA A 246 16.29 1.30 -16.76
CA ALA A 246 15.14 1.22 -17.66
C ALA A 246 15.28 0.09 -18.69
N TYR A 247 16.48 -0.11 -19.25
CA TYR A 247 16.76 -1.23 -20.16
C TYR A 247 16.51 -2.59 -19.48
N THR A 248 17.02 -2.79 -18.26
CA THR A 248 16.79 -4.03 -17.48
C THR A 248 15.31 -4.27 -17.20
N TRP A 249 14.54 -3.21 -16.97
CA TRP A 249 13.08 -3.30 -16.74
C TRP A 249 12.27 -3.35 -18.04
N GLY A 250 12.89 -3.24 -19.21
CA GLY A 250 12.18 -3.23 -20.50
C GLY A 250 11.34 -1.97 -20.73
N VAL A 251 11.70 -0.85 -20.08
CA VAL A 251 11.01 0.43 -20.14
C VAL A 251 11.67 1.32 -21.20
N ARG A 252 10.87 1.90 -22.09
CA ARG A 252 11.31 2.75 -23.21
C ARG A 252 10.61 4.11 -23.20
N GLU A 253 11.30 5.18 -23.60
CA GLU A 253 10.65 6.48 -23.81
C GLU A 253 9.55 6.36 -24.88
N GLY A 254 8.42 7.03 -24.65
CA GLY A 254 7.23 6.96 -25.50
C GLY A 254 6.39 5.69 -25.35
N GLN A 255 6.83 4.70 -24.56
CA GLN A 255 6.08 3.46 -24.33
C GLN A 255 4.80 3.72 -23.54
N LEU A 256 3.74 2.99 -23.87
CA LEU A 256 2.53 2.99 -23.06
C LEU A 256 2.74 2.18 -21.78
N ALA A 257 2.12 2.66 -20.71
CA ALA A 257 2.07 1.98 -19.43
C ALA A 257 0.65 2.06 -18.87
N PHE A 258 0.31 1.18 -17.94
CA PHE A 258 -0.84 1.40 -17.09
C PHE A 258 -0.51 1.15 -15.63
N MET A 259 -1.08 1.99 -14.79
CA MET A 259 -0.90 1.96 -13.35
C MET A 259 -2.23 1.70 -12.67
N ILE A 260 -2.21 0.84 -11.66
CA ILE A 260 -3.36 0.54 -10.81
C ILE A 260 -2.97 0.93 -9.40
N HIS A 261 -3.77 1.79 -8.80
CA HIS A 261 -3.70 2.15 -7.40
C HIS A 261 -4.99 1.70 -6.71
N SER A 262 -4.89 0.60 -5.96
CA SER A 262 -6.00 0.03 -5.20
C SER A 262 -5.49 -0.88 -4.08
N GLY A 263 -6.41 -1.34 -3.23
CA GLY A 263 -6.09 -2.12 -2.05
C GLY A 263 -7.13 -3.19 -1.72
N SER A 264 -7.28 -3.48 -0.44
CA SER A 264 -8.11 -4.58 0.08
C SER A 264 -9.60 -4.24 0.21
N ARG A 265 -10.02 -3.08 -0.30
CA ARG A 265 -11.43 -2.70 -0.43
C ARG A 265 -12.18 -2.79 0.92
N THR A 266 -13.37 -3.37 0.95
CA THR A 266 -14.16 -3.53 2.18
C THR A 266 -13.58 -4.57 3.12
N VAL A 267 -12.80 -5.55 2.62
CA VAL A 267 -12.10 -6.54 3.45
C VAL A 267 -11.12 -5.86 4.40
N GLY A 268 -10.29 -4.94 3.91
CA GLY A 268 -9.38 -4.16 4.75
C GLY A 268 -10.11 -3.37 5.82
N LYS A 269 -11.22 -2.72 5.45
CA LYS A 269 -12.06 -1.97 6.40
C LYS A 269 -12.68 -2.87 7.46
N TYR A 270 -13.15 -4.05 7.08
CA TYR A 270 -13.71 -5.06 7.96
C TYR A 270 -12.67 -5.51 9.00
N ILE A 271 -11.49 -5.92 8.54
CA ILE A 271 -10.39 -6.38 9.41
C ILE A 271 -9.86 -5.24 10.28
N GLY A 272 -9.68 -4.05 9.71
CA GLY A 272 -9.23 -2.86 10.45
C GLY A 272 -10.19 -2.47 11.56
N ARG A 273 -11.51 -2.53 11.34
CA ARG A 273 -12.50 -2.29 12.41
C ARG A 273 -12.39 -3.35 13.51
N LEU A 274 -12.39 -4.63 13.14
CA LEU A 274 -12.28 -5.75 14.07
C LEU A 274 -11.04 -5.62 14.98
N TRP A 275 -9.90 -5.26 14.40
CA TRP A 275 -8.64 -5.17 15.15
C TRP A 275 -8.45 -3.89 15.94
N ARG A 276 -9.11 -2.79 15.56
CA ARG A 276 -9.22 -1.63 16.45
C ARG A 276 -9.96 -1.98 17.73
N GLU A 277 -11.08 -2.70 17.62
CA GLU A 277 -11.86 -3.13 18.78
C GLU A 277 -11.08 -4.13 19.65
N LYS A 278 -10.45 -5.15 19.03
CA LYS A 278 -9.63 -6.13 19.76
C LYS A 278 -8.42 -5.50 20.45
N ALA A 279 -7.71 -4.59 19.78
CA ALA A 279 -6.56 -3.90 20.38
C ALA A 279 -6.97 -3.02 21.56
N GLN A 280 -8.12 -2.34 21.46
CA GLN A 280 -8.68 -1.59 22.57
C GLN A 280 -9.08 -2.50 23.74
N GLN A 281 -9.72 -3.65 23.48
CA GLN A 281 -10.10 -4.62 24.51
C GLN A 281 -8.89 -5.25 25.22
N ALA A 282 -7.78 -5.41 24.50
CA ALA A 282 -6.54 -5.94 25.06
C ALA A 282 -5.76 -4.92 25.89
N TRP A 283 -6.13 -3.63 25.84
CA TRP A 283 -5.48 -2.59 26.63
C TRP A 283 -5.70 -2.82 28.13
N PRO A 284 -4.66 -2.68 28.99
CA PRO A 284 -4.81 -2.97 30.41
C PRO A 284 -5.87 -2.09 31.10
N THR A 285 -6.75 -2.73 31.86
CA THR A 285 -7.80 -2.08 32.64
C THR A 285 -7.21 -1.12 33.68
N GLY A 286 -7.82 0.05 33.83
CA GLY A 286 -7.40 1.06 34.83
C GLY A 286 -6.29 2.00 34.36
N LEU A 287 -5.71 1.79 33.17
CA LEU A 287 -4.79 2.74 32.55
C LEU A 287 -5.50 3.72 31.62
N ALA A 288 -4.97 4.93 31.52
CA ALA A 288 -5.42 5.91 30.54
C ALA A 288 -5.21 5.37 29.11
N TYR A 289 -6.10 5.74 28.20
CA TYR A 289 -5.95 5.35 26.80
C TYR A 289 -4.77 6.08 26.15
N PRO A 290 -4.06 5.41 25.21
CA PRO A 290 -2.95 6.01 24.50
C PRO A 290 -3.44 7.18 23.63
N THR A 291 -2.53 8.13 23.38
CA THR A 291 -2.80 9.29 22.53
C THR A 291 -3.23 8.85 21.13
N GLY A 292 -4.23 9.52 20.55
CA GLY A 292 -4.79 9.16 19.24
C GLY A 292 -5.50 7.80 19.23
N ARG A 293 -5.75 7.20 20.40
CA ARG A 293 -6.33 5.85 20.53
C ARG A 293 -5.56 4.80 19.72
N LEU A 294 -4.25 4.99 19.60
CA LEU A 294 -3.34 4.04 18.98
C LEU A 294 -3.00 2.97 20.01
N PHE A 295 -3.79 1.90 20.06
CA PHE A 295 -3.61 0.79 21.00
C PHE A 295 -2.58 -0.21 20.45
N PRO A 296 -1.33 -0.24 20.95
CA PRO A 296 -0.37 -1.29 20.59
C PRO A 296 -0.79 -2.64 21.17
N LEU A 297 -0.37 -3.71 20.49
CA LEU A 297 -0.39 -5.08 20.96
C LEU A 297 1.01 -5.44 21.46
N SER A 298 1.13 -5.96 22.68
CA SER A 298 2.42 -6.37 23.26
C SER A 298 2.89 -7.71 22.69
N CYS A 299 4.18 -7.83 22.40
CA CYS A 299 4.82 -9.11 22.09
C CYS A 299 4.91 -10.06 23.30
N SER A 300 4.62 -9.57 24.52
CA SER A 300 4.38 -10.45 25.68
C SER A 300 3.10 -11.31 25.54
N THR A 301 2.25 -11.00 24.56
CA THR A 301 1.06 -11.80 24.19
C THR A 301 1.20 -12.24 22.72
N PRO A 302 2.13 -13.17 22.42
CA PRO A 302 2.51 -13.52 21.05
C PRO A 302 1.33 -14.02 20.21
N GLU A 303 0.37 -14.73 20.81
CA GLU A 303 -0.84 -15.22 20.12
C GLU A 303 -1.73 -14.09 19.59
N LEU A 304 -1.78 -12.96 20.29
CA LEU A 304 -2.57 -11.80 19.86
C LEU A 304 -1.88 -11.08 18.70
N VAL A 305 -0.55 -10.93 18.77
CA VAL A 305 0.26 -10.36 17.67
C VAL A 305 0.20 -11.25 16.43
N ALA A 306 0.43 -12.55 16.57
CA ALA A 306 0.31 -13.52 15.47
C ALA A 306 -1.10 -13.52 14.87
N SER A 307 -2.12 -13.35 15.71
CA SER A 307 -3.50 -13.24 15.24
C SER A 307 -3.77 -11.99 14.42
N TYR A 308 -3.20 -10.84 14.81
CA TYR A 308 -3.29 -9.63 14.02
C TYR A 308 -2.58 -9.78 12.68
N LEU A 309 -1.33 -10.25 12.70
CA LEU A 309 -0.53 -10.42 11.48
C LEU A 309 -1.20 -11.35 10.48
N GLN A 310 -1.83 -12.43 10.95
CA GLN A 310 -2.59 -13.31 10.07
C GLN A 310 -3.84 -12.63 9.51
N ALA A 311 -4.50 -11.75 10.27
CA ALA A 311 -5.65 -11.00 9.78
C ALA A 311 -5.24 -9.93 8.76
N GLU A 312 -4.15 -9.20 9.04
CA GLU A 312 -3.54 -8.28 8.09
C GLU A 312 -3.17 -9.01 6.79
N ALA A 313 -2.52 -10.17 6.89
CA ALA A 313 -2.20 -11.03 5.75
C ALA A 313 -3.46 -11.45 4.96
N THR A 314 -4.56 -11.80 5.64
CA THR A 314 -5.85 -12.12 4.98
C THR A 314 -6.36 -10.95 4.12
N ALA A 315 -6.38 -9.73 4.65
CA ALA A 315 -6.76 -8.55 3.86
C ALA A 315 -5.73 -8.22 2.78
N ALA A 316 -4.44 -8.38 3.08
CA ALA A 316 -3.37 -8.09 2.14
C ALA A 316 -3.44 -9.00 0.93
N ASN A 317 -3.66 -10.29 1.12
CA ASN A 317 -3.88 -11.26 0.06
C ASN A 317 -5.01 -10.84 -0.89
N TYR A 318 -6.12 -10.34 -0.33
CA TYR A 318 -7.21 -9.76 -1.13
C TYR A 318 -6.74 -8.55 -1.93
N GLY A 319 -5.97 -7.63 -1.32
CA GLY A 319 -5.43 -6.46 -2.01
C GLY A 319 -4.55 -6.80 -3.20
N PHE A 320 -3.67 -7.80 -3.06
CA PHE A 320 -2.82 -8.30 -4.16
C PHE A 320 -3.65 -8.88 -5.30
N VAL A 321 -4.62 -9.75 -5.00
CA VAL A 321 -5.47 -10.35 -6.04
C VAL A 321 -6.38 -9.30 -6.68
N ASN A 322 -6.87 -8.31 -5.92
CA ASN A 322 -7.66 -7.21 -6.48
C ASN A 322 -6.86 -6.42 -7.53
N ARG A 323 -5.60 -6.05 -7.25
CA ARG A 323 -4.73 -5.37 -8.22
C ARG A 323 -4.40 -6.26 -9.43
N LEU A 324 -4.16 -7.55 -9.22
CA LEU A 324 -3.96 -8.52 -10.31
C LEU A 324 -5.17 -8.57 -11.24
N LEU A 325 -6.37 -8.70 -10.69
CA LEU A 325 -7.58 -8.83 -11.49
C LEU A 325 -7.95 -7.54 -12.21
N LEU A 326 -7.73 -6.37 -11.59
CA LEU A 326 -7.85 -5.09 -12.27
C LEU A 326 -6.92 -5.03 -13.50
N ALA A 327 -5.65 -5.43 -13.35
CA ALA A 327 -4.69 -5.46 -14.44
C ALA A 327 -5.07 -6.45 -15.54
N GLU A 328 -5.53 -7.63 -15.14
CA GLU A 328 -5.84 -8.68 -16.09
C GLU A 328 -7.10 -8.38 -16.89
N LEU A 329 -8.15 -7.81 -16.27
CA LEU A 329 -9.32 -7.32 -17.00
C LEU A 329 -8.91 -6.26 -18.04
N LEU A 330 -8.05 -5.32 -17.65
CA LEU A 330 -7.51 -4.31 -18.56
C LEU A 330 -6.74 -4.95 -19.72
N ARG A 331 -5.87 -5.91 -19.42
CA ARG A 331 -5.07 -6.65 -20.39
C ARG A 331 -5.94 -7.44 -21.37
N LEU A 332 -7.01 -8.07 -20.90
CA LEU A 332 -7.97 -8.77 -21.76
C LEU A 332 -8.67 -7.79 -22.72
N ARG A 333 -9.07 -6.60 -22.26
CA ARG A 333 -9.66 -5.58 -23.14
C ARG A 333 -8.65 -4.97 -24.11
N LEU A 334 -7.38 -4.84 -23.71
CA LEU A 334 -6.33 -4.46 -24.65
C LEU A 334 -6.22 -5.50 -25.78
N ARG A 335 -6.17 -6.78 -25.44
CA ARG A 335 -6.10 -7.87 -26.42
C ARG A 335 -7.33 -7.94 -27.32
N GLU A 336 -8.52 -7.71 -26.76
CA GLU A 336 -9.77 -7.66 -27.52
C GLU A 336 -9.77 -6.54 -28.57
N VAL A 337 -9.28 -5.35 -28.22
CA VAL A 337 -9.36 -4.16 -29.09
C VAL A 337 -8.18 -4.06 -30.07
N TYR A 338 -6.98 -4.43 -29.62
CA TYR A 338 -5.73 -4.18 -30.35
C TYR A 338 -5.07 -5.46 -30.89
N GLY A 339 -5.60 -6.64 -30.56
CA GLY A 339 -5.00 -7.92 -30.92
C GLY A 339 -3.99 -8.40 -29.89
N ASP A 340 -3.35 -9.53 -30.17
CA ASP A 340 -2.38 -10.11 -29.24
C ASP A 340 -1.20 -9.16 -29.02
N LEU A 341 -0.94 -8.85 -27.75
CA LEU A 341 0.09 -7.91 -27.32
C LEU A 341 0.60 -8.25 -25.92
N GLU A 342 1.82 -7.82 -25.65
CA GLU A 342 2.43 -7.94 -24.33
C GLU A 342 2.12 -6.72 -23.46
N ALA A 343 1.69 -6.99 -22.23
CA ALA A 343 1.47 -6.00 -21.18
C ALA A 343 2.19 -6.47 -19.89
N ARG A 344 3.51 -6.38 -19.90
CA ARG A 344 4.41 -6.94 -18.89
C ARG A 344 4.30 -6.20 -17.56
N LEU A 345 4.21 -6.94 -16.46
CA LEU A 345 4.34 -6.39 -15.10
C LEU A 345 5.76 -5.90 -14.85
N ILE A 346 5.90 -4.66 -14.37
CA ILE A 346 7.16 -4.11 -13.85
C ILE A 346 7.29 -4.39 -12.35
N CYS A 347 6.26 -4.02 -11.58
CA CYS A 347 6.22 -4.24 -10.14
C CYS A 347 4.80 -4.10 -9.59
N ASP A 348 4.54 -4.77 -8.46
CA ASP A 348 3.35 -4.62 -7.63
C ASP A 348 3.75 -4.56 -6.15
N LEU A 349 3.48 -3.44 -5.48
CA LEU A 349 4.01 -3.13 -4.15
C LEU A 349 2.91 -2.59 -3.22
N PRO A 350 2.85 -3.06 -1.96
CA PRO A 350 2.05 -2.40 -0.93
C PRO A 350 2.64 -1.03 -0.57
N HIS A 351 1.81 -0.15 -0.01
CA HIS A 351 2.26 1.01 0.76
C HIS A 351 1.61 1.14 2.15
N ASN A 352 0.73 0.19 2.51
CA ASN A 352 0.09 0.08 3.83
C ASN A 352 0.26 -1.35 4.34
N LEU A 353 1.36 -1.64 5.03
CA LEU A 353 1.62 -2.99 5.55
C LEU A 353 2.67 -3.01 6.66
N THR A 354 2.62 -4.08 7.45
CA THR A 354 3.62 -4.44 8.45
C THR A 354 4.51 -5.58 7.95
N PHE A 355 5.82 -5.46 8.19
CA PHE A 355 6.79 -6.52 7.92
C PHE A 355 7.69 -6.75 9.11
N PRO A 356 8.17 -7.99 9.32
CA PRO A 356 9.16 -8.28 10.34
C PRO A 356 10.48 -7.57 10.03
N ASP A 357 11.19 -7.20 11.08
CA ASP A 357 12.57 -6.70 11.09
C ASP A 357 13.33 -7.43 12.20
N ASP A 358 14.67 -7.46 12.17
CA ASP A 358 15.49 -8.34 13.02
C ASP A 358 15.07 -8.38 14.51
N ASP A 359 14.71 -7.23 15.07
CA ASP A 359 14.32 -7.07 16.49
C ASP A 359 12.87 -6.59 16.67
N GLY A 360 12.05 -6.60 15.62
CA GLY A 360 10.72 -5.99 15.69
C GLY A 360 9.93 -5.94 14.40
N TRP A 361 9.25 -4.82 14.16
CA TRP A 361 8.33 -4.65 13.04
C TRP A 361 8.53 -3.30 12.36
N ILE A 362 8.59 -3.28 11.03
CA ILE A 362 8.47 -2.07 10.22
C ILE A 362 7.02 -1.94 9.77
N ILE A 363 6.39 -0.83 10.12
CA ILE A 363 5.01 -0.52 9.78
C ILE A 363 5.01 0.69 8.83
N ARG A 364 4.41 0.52 7.66
CA ARG A 364 4.28 1.58 6.64
C ARG A 364 2.83 1.99 6.46
N LYS A 365 2.58 3.29 6.34
CA LYS A 365 1.30 3.86 5.92
C LYS A 365 1.51 4.94 4.89
N GLY A 366 1.12 4.67 3.65
CA GLY A 366 1.38 5.51 2.49
C GLY A 366 2.86 5.60 2.13
N ALA A 367 3.63 4.54 2.39
CA ALA A 367 5.03 4.47 2.01
C ALA A 367 5.34 3.05 1.51
N SER A 368 6.07 2.95 0.39
CA SER A 368 6.42 1.65 -0.19
C SER A 368 7.79 1.18 0.27
N PRO A 369 8.04 -0.14 0.33
CA PRO A 369 9.40 -0.66 0.47
C PRO A 369 10.25 -0.23 -0.74
N ALA A 370 11.48 0.17 -0.45
CA ALA A 370 12.44 0.76 -1.39
C ALA A 370 13.86 0.22 -1.10
N GLU A 371 13.96 -1.09 -0.99
CA GLU A 371 15.24 -1.81 -0.85
C GLU A 371 16.16 -1.55 -2.04
N TRP A 372 17.45 -1.88 -1.90
CA TRP A 372 18.42 -1.62 -2.95
C TRP A 372 18.05 -2.32 -4.26
N GLY A 373 17.83 -1.55 -5.32
CA GLY A 373 17.49 -2.07 -6.65
C GLY A 373 16.01 -2.35 -6.87
N GLN A 374 15.18 -2.31 -5.83
CA GLN A 374 13.75 -2.56 -5.92
C GLN A 374 13.07 -1.50 -6.80
N PRO A 375 12.26 -1.88 -7.81
CA PRO A 375 11.41 -0.92 -8.50
C PRO A 375 10.40 -0.34 -7.50
N VAL A 376 10.15 0.96 -7.55
CA VAL A 376 9.16 1.64 -6.70
C VAL A 376 8.36 2.60 -7.54
N VAL A 377 7.04 2.54 -7.43
CA VAL A 377 6.14 3.48 -8.09
C VAL A 377 5.79 4.58 -7.11
N ILE A 378 6.07 5.83 -7.49
CA ILE A 378 5.61 7.02 -6.77
C ILE A 378 4.46 7.63 -7.58
N PRO A 379 3.19 7.36 -7.19
CA PRO A 379 2.07 7.92 -7.91
C PRO A 379 1.97 9.43 -7.68
N GLY A 380 1.67 10.17 -8.74
CA GLY A 380 1.14 11.52 -8.59
C GLY A 380 -0.30 11.51 -8.07
N SER A 381 -0.94 12.67 -8.02
CA SER A 381 -2.40 12.75 -8.01
C SER A 381 -2.97 12.48 -9.40
N MET A 382 -4.27 12.19 -9.48
CA MET A 382 -4.95 11.87 -10.74
C MET A 382 -4.66 12.93 -11.82
N GLY A 383 -4.09 12.51 -12.94
CA GLY A 383 -3.72 13.40 -14.06
C GLY A 383 -2.41 14.18 -13.88
N THR A 384 -1.63 13.92 -12.84
CA THR A 384 -0.26 14.46 -12.68
C THR A 384 0.79 13.39 -12.97
N PRO A 385 2.06 13.76 -13.21
CA PRO A 385 3.11 12.79 -13.48
C PRO A 385 3.33 11.82 -12.31
N SER A 386 3.44 10.53 -12.65
CA SER A 386 3.93 9.48 -11.74
C SER A 386 5.36 9.09 -12.11
N TYR A 387 6.09 8.52 -11.16
CA TYR A 387 7.49 8.16 -11.33
C TYR A 387 7.72 6.68 -11.04
N LEU A 388 8.50 6.03 -11.89
CA LEU A 388 9.08 4.71 -11.62
C LEU A 388 10.53 4.92 -11.18
N MET A 389 10.82 4.52 -9.94
CA MET A 389 12.07 4.79 -9.23
C MET A 389 12.78 3.48 -8.90
N ARG A 390 14.09 3.56 -8.63
CA ARG A 390 14.88 2.45 -8.09
C ARG A 390 15.22 2.73 -6.63
N GLY A 391 14.83 1.83 -5.74
CA GLY A 391 15.15 1.91 -4.31
C GLY A 391 16.66 1.92 -4.07
N LEU A 392 17.07 2.73 -3.08
CA LEU A 392 18.46 2.88 -2.67
C LEU A 392 18.73 2.27 -1.28
N GLY A 393 17.74 1.62 -0.66
CA GLY A 393 17.91 0.94 0.63
C GLY A 393 18.34 1.87 1.77
N ASN A 394 17.87 3.12 1.80
CA ASN A 394 18.30 4.09 2.80
C ASN A 394 17.83 3.68 4.21
N GLY A 395 18.75 3.22 5.05
CA GLY A 395 18.44 2.76 6.41
C GLY A 395 17.86 3.84 7.33
N ARG A 396 18.20 5.13 7.12
CA ARG A 396 17.64 6.25 7.92
C ARG A 396 16.12 6.35 7.75
N PHE A 397 15.61 6.02 6.57
CA PHE A 397 14.19 5.99 6.24
C PHE A 397 13.64 4.56 6.11
N LEU A 398 14.28 3.60 6.80
CA LEU A 398 13.84 2.21 6.88
C LEU A 398 13.59 1.58 5.49
N ALA A 399 14.46 1.89 4.53
CA ALA A 399 14.35 1.49 3.13
C ALA A 399 12.92 1.72 2.58
N SER A 400 12.39 2.94 2.75
CA SER A 400 11.05 3.31 2.31
C SER A 400 11.07 4.54 1.41
N ALA A 401 10.08 4.64 0.52
CA ALA A 401 9.90 5.74 -0.41
C ALA A 401 8.44 6.16 -0.55
#